data_AF-A0AB39YFW2-F1
#
_entry.id   AF-A0AB39YFW2-F1
#
_cell.length_a   1.000
_cell.length_b   1.000
_cell.length_c   1.000
_cell.angle_alpha   90.00
_cell.angle_beta   90.00
_cell.angle_gamma   90.00
#
_symmetry.space_group_name_H-M   'P 1'
#
loop_
_entity.id
_entity.type
_entity.pdbx_description
1 polymer ?
#
loop_
_entity_poly.entity_id
_entity_poly.type
_entity_poly.pdbx_seq_one_letter_code
_entity_poly.pdbx_strand_id
1 'polypeptide(L)'
;MGTPGASAPPVSPASPHTAGSSPAASPPPAKAPTLAPGPNGLTPVFERAKQQTDKTVALTFDADMTSDQGQRAADGEHFDNPQLIATLRGLKVPSTIFMTGRWAEEYPDQAKSIGTDPNFEIANHSYSHHAFTSPCYGLPALDAAAARADVDRAFAAFRTAGAVNTVPYFRFPGGCYDDQALRAVSTAKVTAVQWDVVSGDAFAKDPDAVAEQVLTGVKPGSVVVMHCTRSAAPVTEEAIRKIVPELRKRGYRFVKVSELIGK
;
A
#
# COMPACT_ATOMS: atom_id res chain seq x y z
N MET A 1 88.16 -7.32 -24.42
CA MET A 1 87.03 -6.78 -25.22
C MET A 1 85.95 -7.85 -25.19
N GLY A 2 84.90 -7.64 -24.40
CA GLY A 2 83.86 -8.65 -24.19
C GLY A 2 82.52 -7.98 -23.98
N THR A 3 81.58 -8.29 -24.86
CA THR A 3 80.15 -8.05 -24.69
C THR A 3 79.39 -9.24 -25.26
N PRO A 4 78.68 -10.01 -24.41
CA PRO A 4 77.36 -10.55 -24.72
C PRO A 4 76.33 -9.72 -23.93
N GLY A 5 75.20 -9.32 -24.49
CA GLY A 5 74.13 -10.20 -24.97
C GLY A 5 72.93 -9.92 -24.06
N ALA A 6 71.97 -9.13 -24.56
CA ALA A 6 70.82 -8.64 -23.80
C ALA A 6 69.86 -9.79 -23.42
N SER A 7 69.43 -9.82 -22.16
CA SER A 7 68.43 -10.75 -21.64
C SER A 7 67.15 -10.01 -21.27
N ALA A 8 66.02 -10.48 -21.78
CA ALA A 8 64.67 -9.92 -21.58
C ALA A 8 64.10 -10.30 -20.20
N PRO A 9 63.18 -9.49 -19.61
CA PRO A 9 62.58 -9.77 -18.32
C PRO A 9 61.45 -10.83 -18.39
N PRO A 10 61.15 -11.53 -17.29
CA PRO A 10 60.20 -12.63 -17.27
C PRO A 10 58.72 -12.16 -17.26
N VAL A 11 57.88 -12.96 -17.89
CA VAL A 11 56.42 -12.80 -18.00
C VAL A 11 55.74 -13.42 -16.77
N SER A 12 54.88 -12.65 -16.08
CA SER A 12 54.06 -13.14 -14.96
C SER A 12 52.90 -14.05 -15.46
N PRO A 13 52.53 -15.13 -14.73
CA PRO A 13 51.42 -15.98 -15.12
C PRO A 13 50.07 -15.34 -14.79
N ALA A 14 49.13 -15.42 -15.74
CA ALA A 14 47.76 -14.98 -15.59
C ALA A 14 46.93 -15.94 -14.72
N SER A 15 46.14 -15.38 -13.80
CA SER A 15 45.18 -16.11 -12.97
C SER A 15 43.99 -16.64 -13.80
N PRO A 16 43.43 -17.82 -13.46
CA PRO A 16 42.28 -18.36 -14.18
C PRO A 16 41.00 -17.60 -13.84
N HIS A 17 40.29 -17.12 -14.87
CA HIS A 17 38.96 -16.53 -14.75
C HIS A 17 37.95 -17.60 -14.36
N THR A 18 37.31 -17.43 -13.20
CA THR A 18 36.13 -18.19 -12.81
C THR A 18 34.93 -17.70 -13.65
N ALA A 19 34.30 -18.63 -14.36
CA ALA A 19 33.04 -18.38 -15.06
C ALA A 19 31.96 -18.05 -14.03
N GLY A 20 31.50 -16.79 -14.03
CA GLY A 20 30.41 -16.34 -13.18
C GLY A 20 29.09 -16.98 -13.62
N SER A 21 28.47 -17.74 -12.72
CA SER A 21 27.09 -18.20 -12.86
C SER A 21 26.16 -16.99 -13.04
N SER A 22 25.45 -16.94 -14.16
CA SER A 22 24.36 -15.96 -14.35
C SER A 22 23.30 -16.14 -13.26
N PRO A 23 22.78 -15.06 -12.65
CA PRO A 23 21.67 -15.16 -11.72
C PRO A 23 20.45 -15.70 -12.50
N ALA A 24 19.90 -16.82 -12.04
CA ALA A 24 18.63 -17.31 -12.53
C ALA A 24 17.57 -16.21 -12.39
N ALA A 25 16.83 -15.95 -13.46
CA ALA A 25 15.73 -15.00 -13.45
C ALA A 25 14.72 -15.40 -12.36
N SER A 26 14.40 -14.45 -11.48
CA SER A 26 13.37 -14.64 -10.45
C SER A 26 12.05 -15.06 -11.10
N PRO A 27 11.32 -16.03 -10.52
CA PRO A 27 10.00 -16.41 -11.02
C PRO A 27 9.08 -15.18 -11.04
N PRO A 28 8.13 -15.10 -11.99
CA PRO A 28 7.16 -14.02 -12.03
C PRO A 28 6.42 -13.95 -10.68
N PRO A 29 6.13 -12.74 -10.18
CA PRO A 29 5.45 -12.60 -8.90
C PRO A 29 4.12 -13.36 -8.94
N ALA A 30 3.90 -14.22 -7.94
CA ALA A 30 2.63 -14.91 -7.76
C ALA A 30 1.51 -13.86 -7.67
N LYS A 31 0.36 -14.12 -8.30
CA LYS A 31 -0.82 -13.25 -8.14
C LYS A 31 -1.15 -13.13 -6.66
N ALA A 32 -1.39 -11.90 -6.20
CA ALA A 32 -1.78 -11.66 -4.81
C ALA A 32 -3.03 -12.49 -4.45
N PRO A 33 -3.05 -13.13 -3.27
CA PRO A 33 -4.13 -14.02 -2.88
C PRO A 33 -5.42 -13.25 -2.67
N THR A 34 -6.55 -13.82 -3.07
CA THR A 34 -7.89 -13.29 -2.80
C THR A 34 -8.68 -14.27 -1.97
N LEU A 35 -9.56 -13.78 -1.11
CA LEU A 35 -10.50 -14.63 -0.39
C LEU A 35 -11.56 -15.20 -1.35
N ALA A 36 -12.07 -16.39 -1.03
CA ALA A 36 -13.22 -16.95 -1.73
C ALA A 36 -14.45 -16.06 -1.51
N PRO A 37 -15.42 -16.02 -2.44
CA PRO A 37 -16.66 -15.29 -2.26
C PRO A 37 -17.34 -15.61 -0.92
N GLY A 38 -17.87 -14.57 -0.28
CA GLY A 38 -18.62 -14.71 0.96
C GLY A 38 -20.00 -15.38 0.76
N PRO A 39 -20.76 -15.54 1.85
CA PRO A 39 -22.13 -16.07 1.78
C PRO A 39 -22.97 -15.34 0.73
N ASN A 40 -23.84 -16.07 0.02
CA ASN A 40 -24.70 -15.52 -1.04
C ASN A 40 -23.95 -14.82 -2.19
N GLY A 41 -22.67 -15.16 -2.40
CA GLY A 41 -21.83 -14.59 -3.44
C GLY A 41 -21.39 -13.15 -3.16
N LEU A 42 -21.49 -12.69 -1.91
CA LEU A 42 -21.05 -11.36 -1.51
C LEU A 42 -19.52 -11.24 -1.61
N THR A 43 -19.05 -10.01 -1.81
CA THR A 43 -17.62 -9.70 -1.70
C THR A 43 -17.12 -10.10 -0.31
N PRO A 44 -16.04 -10.89 -0.20
CA PRO A 44 -15.50 -11.28 1.10
C PRO A 44 -14.80 -10.11 1.77
N VAL A 45 -14.88 -10.04 3.10
CA VAL A 45 -14.26 -8.99 3.91
C VAL A 45 -13.13 -9.56 4.75
N PHE A 46 -11.94 -8.96 4.65
CA PHE A 46 -10.77 -9.24 5.48
C PHE A 46 -10.53 -8.07 6.43
N GLU A 47 -10.51 -8.33 7.74
CA GLU A 47 -10.25 -7.32 8.79
C GLU A 47 -8.93 -7.53 9.51
N ARG A 48 -8.55 -8.80 9.71
CA ARG A 48 -7.37 -9.24 10.46
C ARG A 48 -7.08 -10.70 10.12
N ALA A 49 -5.80 -11.08 10.09
CA ALA A 49 -5.42 -12.50 10.13
C ALA A 49 -5.71 -13.08 11.53
N LYS A 50 -6.78 -13.88 11.65
CA LYS A 50 -7.17 -14.51 12.91
C LYS A 50 -6.26 -15.72 13.21
N GLN A 51 -6.05 -16.01 14.49
CA GLN A 51 -5.30 -17.19 14.97
C GLN A 51 -3.81 -17.25 14.55
N GLN A 52 -3.21 -16.14 14.12
CA GLN A 52 -1.77 -16.07 13.91
C GLN A 52 -1.01 -15.95 15.25
N THR A 53 0.03 -16.75 15.41
CA THR A 53 1.01 -16.62 16.51
C THR A 53 2.19 -15.73 16.12
N ASP A 54 2.51 -15.62 14.84
CA ASP A 54 3.55 -14.68 14.38
C ASP A 54 3.11 -13.24 14.66
N LYS A 55 3.99 -12.47 15.29
CA LYS A 55 3.83 -11.02 15.46
C LYS A 55 4.04 -10.31 14.12
N THR A 56 3.08 -10.41 13.22
CA THR A 56 3.01 -9.61 11.98
C THR A 56 1.93 -8.55 12.08
N VAL A 57 2.15 -7.41 11.45
CA VAL A 57 1.19 -6.31 11.36
C VAL A 57 1.28 -5.67 9.97
N ALA A 58 0.13 -5.37 9.38
CA ALA A 58 0.05 -4.59 8.15
C ALA A 58 -0.32 -3.15 8.48
N LEU A 59 0.56 -2.21 8.13
CA LEU A 59 0.20 -0.79 8.09
C LEU A 59 -0.40 -0.49 6.72
N THR A 60 -1.59 0.09 6.73
CA THR A 60 -2.32 0.44 5.51
C THR A 60 -2.62 1.93 5.50
N PHE A 61 -2.53 2.53 4.32
CA PHE A 61 -2.69 3.97 4.16
C PHE A 61 -3.71 4.26 3.07
N ASP A 62 -4.75 4.99 3.43
CA ASP A 62 -5.76 5.46 2.48
C ASP A 62 -5.22 6.77 1.85
N ALA A 63 -5.10 6.77 0.52
CA ALA A 63 -4.63 7.89 -0.30
C ALA A 63 -5.80 8.44 -1.11
N ASP A 64 -6.51 9.35 -0.46
CA ASP A 64 -7.86 9.75 -0.84
C ASP A 64 -7.83 11.08 -1.58
N MET A 65 -8.59 11.15 -2.67
CA MET A 65 -8.90 12.40 -3.32
C MET A 65 -10.37 12.42 -3.75
N THR A 66 -11.11 13.42 -3.27
CA THR A 66 -12.54 13.58 -3.53
C THR A 66 -12.80 14.35 -4.84
N SER A 67 -14.04 14.32 -5.31
CA SER A 67 -14.45 14.98 -6.55
C SER A 67 -14.32 16.51 -6.51
N ASP A 68 -14.46 17.13 -5.35
CA ASP A 68 -14.33 18.58 -5.13
C ASP A 68 -12.87 19.06 -4.99
N GLN A 69 -11.92 18.16 -4.72
CA GLN A 69 -10.51 18.50 -4.54
C GLN A 69 -9.74 18.75 -5.84
N GLY A 70 -10.30 18.39 -7.00
CA GLY A 70 -9.62 18.55 -8.29
C GLY A 70 -9.29 20.01 -8.63
N GLN A 71 -10.24 20.93 -8.44
CA GLN A 71 -9.98 22.36 -8.68
C GLN A 71 -8.96 22.91 -7.67
N ARG A 72 -9.05 22.49 -6.41
CA ARG A 72 -8.10 22.90 -5.36
C ARG A 72 -6.68 22.44 -5.67
N ALA A 73 -6.52 21.24 -6.22
CA ALA A 73 -5.23 20.74 -6.69
C ALA A 73 -4.70 21.55 -7.87
N ALA A 74 -5.56 21.87 -8.84
CA ALA A 74 -5.21 22.76 -9.96
C ALA A 74 -4.81 24.18 -9.49
N ASP A 75 -5.38 24.65 -8.37
CA ASP A 75 -5.05 25.92 -7.73
C ASP A 75 -3.80 25.85 -6.83
N GLY A 76 -3.16 24.68 -6.73
CA GLY A 76 -1.88 24.47 -6.04
C GLY A 76 -1.97 23.84 -4.66
N GLU A 77 -3.14 23.36 -4.23
CA GLU A 77 -3.24 22.56 -3.00
C GLU A 77 -2.71 21.14 -3.21
N HIS A 78 -1.85 20.68 -2.30
CA HIS A 78 -1.29 19.34 -2.35
C HIS A 78 -1.98 18.41 -1.35
N PHE A 79 -2.53 17.31 -1.86
CA PHE A 79 -3.19 16.27 -1.08
C PHE A 79 -2.27 15.08 -0.80
N ASP A 80 -1.21 14.89 -1.58
CA ASP A 80 -0.23 13.85 -1.36
C ASP A 80 0.67 14.09 -0.14
N ASN A 81 1.26 13.02 0.39
CA ASN A 81 2.23 13.08 1.48
C ASN A 81 3.56 12.37 1.09
N PRO A 82 4.43 13.04 0.32
CA PRO A 82 5.68 12.43 -0.15
C PRO A 82 6.67 12.17 0.99
N GLN A 83 6.59 12.94 2.09
CA GLN A 83 7.42 12.73 3.28
C GLN A 83 7.08 11.42 3.98
N LEU A 84 5.79 11.09 4.12
CA LEU A 84 5.35 9.81 4.66
C LEU A 84 5.89 8.63 3.83
N ILE A 85 5.74 8.68 2.50
CA ILE A 85 6.25 7.64 1.61
C ILE A 85 7.78 7.50 1.71
N ALA A 86 8.51 8.62 1.77
CA ALA A 86 9.95 8.62 1.95
C ALA A 86 10.35 8.00 3.31
N THR A 87 9.61 8.28 4.38
CA THR A 87 9.82 7.72 5.71
C THR A 87 9.58 6.21 5.74
N LEU A 88 8.49 5.72 5.12
CA LEU A 88 8.23 4.28 5.00
C LEU A 88 9.34 3.57 4.23
N ARG A 89 9.84 4.16 3.14
CA ARG A 89 11.00 3.66 2.38
C ARG A 89 12.27 3.61 3.23
N GLY A 90 12.61 4.72 3.88
CA GLY A 90 13.80 4.83 4.72
C GLY A 90 13.80 3.85 5.89
N LEU A 91 12.62 3.63 6.48
CA LEU A 91 12.41 2.65 7.54
C LEU A 91 12.28 1.21 7.01
N LYS A 92 12.15 1.00 5.70
CA LYS A 92 11.90 -0.30 5.05
C LYS A 92 10.67 -1.00 5.64
N VAL A 93 9.54 -0.30 5.62
CA VAL A 93 8.27 -0.80 6.15
C VAL A 93 7.39 -1.18 4.96
N PRO A 94 7.13 -2.48 4.73
CA PRO A 94 6.15 -2.89 3.74
C PRO A 94 4.77 -2.35 4.09
N SER A 95 4.01 -1.88 3.10
CA SER A 95 2.70 -1.28 3.33
C SER A 95 1.77 -1.45 2.14
N THR A 96 0.47 -1.47 2.40
CA THR A 96 -0.58 -1.48 1.37
C THR A 96 -1.21 -0.10 1.31
N ILE A 97 -1.15 0.54 0.13
CA ILE A 97 -1.73 1.86 -0.10
C ILE A 97 -3.08 1.67 -0.79
N PHE A 98 -4.18 2.02 -0.12
CA PHE A 98 -5.51 2.04 -0.72
C PHE A 98 -5.69 3.39 -1.40
N MET A 99 -5.49 3.39 -2.71
CA MET A 99 -5.41 4.62 -3.51
C MET A 99 -6.74 4.87 -4.20
N THR A 100 -7.17 6.13 -4.26
CA THR A 100 -8.28 6.50 -5.15
C THR A 100 -7.79 6.62 -6.59
N GLY A 101 -8.65 6.28 -7.55
CA GLY A 101 -8.31 6.47 -8.98
C GLY A 101 -7.96 7.91 -9.32
N ARG A 102 -8.70 8.87 -8.76
CA ARG A 102 -8.45 10.30 -8.91
C ARG A 102 -7.09 10.72 -8.37
N TRP A 103 -6.68 10.22 -7.20
CA TRP A 103 -5.34 10.48 -6.67
C TRP A 103 -4.26 10.01 -7.64
N ALA A 104 -4.44 8.85 -8.28
CA ALA A 104 -3.48 8.34 -9.26
C ALA A 104 -3.42 9.15 -10.56
N GLU A 105 -4.52 9.79 -10.96
CA GLU A 105 -4.56 10.71 -12.10
C GLU A 105 -3.92 12.06 -11.78
N GLU A 106 -4.09 12.55 -10.55
CA GLU A 106 -3.50 13.82 -10.08
C GLU A 106 -1.99 13.68 -9.84
N TYR A 107 -1.55 12.58 -9.22
CA TYR A 107 -0.16 12.34 -8.85
C TYR A 107 0.42 11.11 -9.57
N PRO A 108 0.44 11.06 -10.92
CA PRO A 108 0.79 9.85 -11.67
C PRO A 108 2.22 9.38 -11.44
N ASP A 109 3.18 10.30 -11.30
CA ASP A 109 4.57 9.96 -11.02
C ASP A 109 4.74 9.32 -9.63
N GLN A 110 3.99 9.80 -8.65
CA GLN A 110 4.03 9.26 -7.30
C GLN A 110 3.29 7.91 -7.24
N ALA A 111 2.14 7.77 -7.90
CA ALA A 111 1.43 6.50 -8.07
C ALA A 111 2.34 5.44 -8.70
N LYS A 112 3.04 5.79 -9.78
CA LYS A 112 4.05 4.93 -10.42
C LYS A 112 5.19 4.57 -9.47
N SER A 113 5.74 5.58 -8.79
CA SER A 113 6.85 5.40 -7.85
C SER A 113 6.48 4.44 -6.72
N ILE A 114 5.28 4.55 -6.15
CA ILE A 114 4.76 3.63 -5.14
C ILE A 114 4.52 2.25 -5.78
N GLY A 115 3.81 2.22 -6.91
CA GLY A 115 3.39 0.99 -7.58
C GLY A 115 4.50 0.20 -8.27
N THR A 116 5.74 0.68 -8.31
CA THR A 116 6.90 -0.06 -8.81
C THR A 116 7.88 -0.44 -7.69
N ASP A 117 7.68 0.07 -6.48
CA ASP A 117 8.51 -0.23 -5.31
C ASP A 117 8.07 -1.58 -4.70
N PRO A 118 8.98 -2.55 -4.50
CA PRO A 118 8.63 -3.87 -3.95
C PRO A 118 8.14 -3.84 -2.50
N ASN A 119 8.43 -2.76 -1.75
CA ASN A 119 7.94 -2.60 -0.38
C ASN A 119 6.44 -2.26 -0.34
N PHE A 120 5.89 -1.71 -1.42
CA PHE A 120 4.50 -1.30 -1.47
C PHE A 120 3.66 -2.20 -2.37
N GLU A 121 2.37 -2.24 -2.07
CA GLU A 121 1.35 -2.66 -3.01
C GLU A 121 0.22 -1.61 -3.03
N ILE A 122 -0.44 -1.45 -4.17
CA ILE A 122 -1.56 -0.53 -4.34
C ILE A 122 -2.86 -1.32 -4.42
N ALA A 123 -3.80 -1.00 -3.55
CA ALA A 123 -5.16 -1.48 -3.54
C ALA A 123 -6.13 -0.35 -3.92
N ASN A 124 -7.37 -0.70 -4.23
CA ASN A 124 -8.38 0.23 -4.71
C ASN A 124 -9.17 0.87 -3.56
N HIS A 125 -9.34 2.18 -3.60
CA HIS A 125 -10.14 2.93 -2.62
C HIS A 125 -11.26 3.75 -3.28
N SER A 126 -11.91 3.19 -4.31
CA SER A 126 -12.86 3.86 -5.22
C SER A 126 -12.18 4.85 -6.18
N TYR A 127 -12.92 5.44 -7.10
CA TYR A 127 -12.38 6.43 -8.02
C TYR A 127 -12.28 7.83 -7.40
N SER A 128 -13.31 8.34 -6.74
CA SER A 128 -13.32 9.72 -6.17
C SER A 128 -13.79 9.77 -4.71
N HIS A 129 -13.50 8.72 -3.96
CA HIS A 129 -13.80 8.61 -2.52
C HIS A 129 -15.30 8.80 -2.18
N HIS A 130 -16.18 8.30 -3.06
CA HIS A 130 -17.61 8.28 -2.80
C HIS A 130 -17.98 7.08 -1.92
N ALA A 131 -18.95 7.26 -1.03
CA ALA A 131 -19.48 6.17 -0.23
C ALA A 131 -20.32 5.21 -1.08
N PHE A 132 -20.38 3.94 -0.64
CA PHE A 132 -21.22 2.91 -1.26
C PHE A 132 -22.50 2.65 -0.46
N THR A 133 -22.63 3.34 0.68
CA THR A 133 -23.82 3.39 1.52
C THR A 133 -24.06 4.83 1.95
N SER A 134 -25.29 5.13 2.37
CA SER A 134 -25.65 6.45 2.90
C SER A 134 -26.47 6.29 4.17
N PRO A 135 -26.19 7.05 5.24
CA PRO A 135 -25.12 8.05 5.37
C PRO A 135 -23.73 7.42 5.62
N CYS A 136 -22.67 8.10 5.22
CA CYS A 136 -21.29 7.72 5.56
C CYS A 136 -20.40 8.97 5.68
N TYR A 137 -20.23 9.50 6.90
CA TYR A 137 -19.34 10.63 7.22
C TYR A 137 -19.46 11.87 6.29
N GLY A 138 -20.64 12.10 5.71
CA GLY A 138 -20.88 13.22 4.79
C GLY A 138 -20.36 13.00 3.36
N LEU A 139 -19.83 11.81 3.04
CA LEU A 139 -19.41 11.48 1.68
C LEU A 139 -20.63 11.36 0.75
N PRO A 140 -20.53 11.84 -0.51
CA PRO A 140 -21.56 11.57 -1.50
C PRO A 140 -21.64 10.07 -1.77
N ALA A 141 -22.85 9.53 -1.85
CA ALA A 141 -23.04 8.11 -2.14
C ALA A 141 -23.14 7.84 -3.64
N LEU A 142 -22.51 6.77 -4.09
CA LEU A 142 -22.68 6.22 -5.43
C LEU A 142 -24.01 5.48 -5.56
N ASP A 143 -24.57 5.50 -6.77
CA ASP A 143 -25.56 4.50 -7.16
C ASP A 143 -24.91 3.11 -7.16
N ALA A 144 -25.60 2.11 -6.62
CA ALA A 144 -25.16 0.72 -6.62
C ALA A 144 -24.86 0.20 -8.04
N ALA A 145 -25.57 0.69 -9.07
CA ALA A 145 -25.29 0.33 -10.46
C ALA A 145 -23.94 0.88 -10.97
N ALA A 146 -23.44 1.97 -10.38
CA ALA A 146 -22.16 2.59 -10.73
C ALA A 146 -20.96 1.98 -9.97
N ALA A 147 -21.22 1.25 -8.89
CA ALA A 147 -20.21 0.67 -8.00
C ALA A 147 -19.09 -0.09 -8.74
N ARG A 148 -19.47 -0.97 -9.67
CA ARG A 148 -18.49 -1.76 -10.42
C ARG A 148 -17.65 -0.89 -11.36
N ALA A 149 -18.27 0.05 -12.06
CA ALA A 149 -17.58 0.93 -13.00
C ALA A 149 -16.61 1.86 -12.26
N ASP A 150 -16.96 2.30 -11.05
CA ASP A 150 -16.09 3.09 -10.18
C ASP A 150 -14.81 2.32 -9.81
N VAL A 151 -14.96 1.07 -9.34
CA VAL A 151 -13.83 0.17 -9.02
C VAL A 151 -12.94 -0.06 -10.26
N ASP A 152 -13.54 -0.39 -11.41
CA ASP A 152 -12.78 -0.65 -12.64
C ASP A 152 -12.04 0.60 -13.14
N ARG A 153 -12.65 1.78 -13.00
CA ARG A 153 -12.05 3.06 -13.37
C ARG A 153 -10.83 3.38 -12.52
N ALA A 154 -10.88 3.14 -11.21
CA ALA A 154 -9.72 3.33 -10.34
C ALA A 154 -8.56 2.39 -10.70
N PHE A 155 -8.83 1.10 -10.98
CA PHE A 155 -7.78 0.21 -11.47
C PHE A 155 -7.23 0.63 -12.85
N ALA A 156 -8.07 1.21 -13.72
CA ALA A 156 -7.60 1.76 -14.99
C ALA A 156 -6.65 2.94 -14.79
N ALA A 157 -6.95 3.85 -13.85
CA ALA A 157 -6.07 4.95 -13.49
C ALA A 157 -4.69 4.46 -13.01
N PHE A 158 -4.63 3.42 -12.16
CA PHE A 158 -3.36 2.85 -11.71
C PHE A 158 -2.52 2.31 -12.86
N ARG A 159 -3.16 1.58 -13.80
CA ARG A 159 -2.49 1.07 -15.00
C ARG A 159 -1.96 2.20 -15.88
N THR A 160 -2.75 3.25 -16.08
CA THR A 160 -2.34 4.43 -16.85
C THR A 160 -1.17 5.16 -16.20
N ALA A 161 -1.14 5.27 -14.88
CA ALA A 161 -0.01 5.82 -14.14
C ALA A 161 1.25 4.94 -14.21
N GLY A 162 1.12 3.66 -14.58
CA GLY A 162 2.24 2.71 -14.63
C GLY A 162 2.54 2.05 -13.28
N ALA A 163 1.59 2.04 -12.35
CA ALA A 163 1.65 1.25 -11.14
C ALA A 163 1.42 -0.23 -11.48
N VAL A 164 2.43 -1.08 -11.23
CA VAL A 164 2.41 -2.50 -11.60
C VAL A 164 2.16 -3.44 -10.42
N ASN A 165 2.52 -3.02 -9.20
CA ASN A 165 2.28 -3.75 -7.95
C ASN A 165 0.86 -3.47 -7.41
N THR A 166 -0.15 -3.65 -8.26
CA THR A 166 -1.55 -3.50 -7.88
C THR A 166 -2.13 -4.84 -7.42
N VAL A 167 -2.92 -4.84 -6.35
CA VAL A 167 -3.58 -6.03 -5.80
C VAL A 167 -5.10 -5.91 -5.92
N PRO A 168 -5.83 -7.03 -6.12
CA PRO A 168 -7.29 -7.05 -6.28
C PRO A 168 -8.01 -6.88 -4.94
N TYR A 169 -7.62 -5.86 -4.18
CA TYR A 169 -8.23 -5.50 -2.91
C TYR A 169 -8.97 -4.18 -3.08
N PHE A 170 -10.03 -4.04 -2.30
CA PHE A 170 -10.87 -2.85 -2.29
C PHE A 170 -11.15 -2.45 -0.84
N ARG A 171 -11.15 -1.16 -0.54
CA ARG A 171 -11.61 -0.64 0.75
C ARG A 171 -12.70 0.38 0.49
N PHE A 172 -13.83 0.22 1.18
CA PHE A 172 -14.93 1.17 1.08
C PHE A 172 -14.52 2.52 1.68
N PRO A 173 -14.71 3.64 0.97
CA PRO A 173 -14.53 4.98 1.55
C PRO A 173 -15.28 5.15 2.86
N GLY A 174 -14.58 5.67 3.88
CA GLY A 174 -15.08 5.81 5.25
C GLY A 174 -15.32 4.48 5.99
N GLY A 175 -15.01 3.33 5.38
CA GLY A 175 -15.27 2.01 5.95
C GLY A 175 -16.75 1.63 6.05
N CYS A 176 -17.65 2.42 5.45
CA CYS A 176 -19.08 2.16 5.50
C CYS A 176 -19.48 1.17 4.40
N TYR A 177 -20.07 0.05 4.78
CA TYR A 177 -20.61 -0.94 3.85
C TYR A 177 -21.76 -1.72 4.49
N ASP A 178 -22.58 -2.32 3.64
CA ASP A 178 -23.62 -3.28 3.98
C ASP A 178 -23.65 -4.40 2.91
N ASP A 179 -24.59 -5.33 3.02
CA ASP A 179 -24.74 -6.42 2.05
C ASP A 179 -25.04 -5.93 0.63
N GLN A 180 -25.69 -4.77 0.47
CA GLN A 180 -25.96 -4.19 -0.84
C GLN A 180 -24.66 -3.68 -1.47
N ALA A 181 -23.83 -2.96 -0.71
CA ALA A 181 -22.53 -2.49 -1.14
C ALA A 181 -21.58 -3.66 -1.49
N LEU A 182 -21.54 -4.71 -0.65
CA LEU A 182 -20.76 -5.92 -0.91
C LEU A 182 -21.24 -6.65 -2.17
N ARG A 183 -22.56 -6.67 -2.42
CA ARG A 183 -23.12 -7.26 -3.64
C ARG A 183 -22.77 -6.43 -4.87
N ALA A 184 -22.81 -5.10 -4.76
CA ALA A 184 -22.55 -4.17 -5.86
C ALA A 184 -21.12 -4.29 -6.40
N VAL A 185 -20.13 -4.60 -5.54
CA VAL A 185 -18.73 -4.79 -5.94
C VAL A 185 -18.33 -6.26 -6.19
N SER A 186 -19.23 -7.22 -5.97
CA SER A 186 -18.93 -8.67 -6.08
C SER A 186 -18.38 -9.09 -7.44
N THR A 187 -18.90 -8.52 -8.52
CA THR A 187 -18.48 -8.86 -9.89
C THR A 187 -17.07 -8.35 -10.22
N ALA A 188 -16.54 -7.39 -9.45
CA ALA A 188 -15.17 -6.91 -9.58
C ALA A 188 -14.14 -7.95 -9.11
N LYS A 189 -14.59 -9.02 -8.42
CA LYS A 189 -13.74 -10.11 -7.91
C LYS A 189 -12.59 -9.61 -7.02
N VAL A 190 -12.86 -8.55 -6.26
CA VAL A 190 -11.96 -8.00 -5.25
C VAL A 190 -12.20 -8.66 -3.90
N THR A 191 -11.21 -8.60 -3.01
CA THR A 191 -11.42 -8.81 -1.57
C THR A 191 -11.60 -7.45 -0.91
N ALA A 192 -12.69 -7.25 -0.18
CA ALA A 192 -12.86 -6.07 0.64
C ALA A 192 -11.90 -6.15 1.84
N VAL A 193 -11.16 -5.08 2.13
CA VAL A 193 -10.19 -5.05 3.23
C VAL A 193 -10.52 -3.89 4.16
N GLN A 194 -10.91 -4.25 5.37
CA GLN A 194 -11.13 -3.36 6.50
C GLN A 194 -9.89 -3.33 7.39
N TRP A 195 -10.09 -3.13 8.69
CA TRP A 195 -9.05 -3.02 9.69
C TRP A 195 -9.62 -3.45 11.04
N ASP A 196 -8.73 -3.81 11.97
CA ASP A 196 -9.09 -4.00 13.38
C ASP A 196 -8.49 -2.93 14.29
N VAL A 197 -7.57 -2.10 13.77
CA VAL A 197 -6.96 -0.99 14.50
C VAL A 197 -7.17 0.31 13.72
N VAL A 198 -7.94 1.23 14.32
CA VAL A 198 -8.08 2.61 13.83
C VAL A 198 -7.01 3.46 14.50
N SER A 199 -6.13 4.09 13.71
CA SER A 199 -5.05 4.93 14.24
C SER A 199 -5.53 6.26 14.82
N GLY A 200 -6.67 6.77 14.33
CA GLY A 200 -7.19 8.09 14.70
C GLY A 200 -6.38 9.25 14.11
N ASP A 201 -5.60 9.01 13.05
CA ASP A 201 -4.74 10.03 12.44
C ASP A 201 -5.50 11.08 11.61
N ALA A 202 -6.68 10.73 11.11
CA ALA A 202 -7.57 11.66 10.43
C ALA A 202 -7.89 12.88 11.30
N PHE A 203 -7.49 14.05 10.80
CA PHE A 203 -7.59 15.38 11.39
C PHE A 203 -6.88 15.54 12.74
N ALA A 204 -6.03 14.58 13.10
CA ALA A 204 -5.25 14.64 14.32
C ALA A 204 -4.18 15.74 14.24
N LYS A 205 -3.90 16.32 15.42
CA LYS A 205 -2.84 17.32 15.61
C LYS A 205 -1.72 16.83 16.52
N ASP A 206 -1.92 15.68 17.17
CA ASP A 206 -0.99 15.09 18.12
C ASP A 206 -0.49 13.74 17.60
N PRO A 207 0.76 13.65 17.11
CA PRO A 207 1.34 12.38 16.66
C PRO A 207 1.57 11.38 17.80
N ASP A 208 1.72 11.82 19.05
CA ASP A 208 1.88 10.91 20.20
C ASP A 208 0.57 10.16 20.49
N ALA A 209 -0.56 10.87 20.47
CA ALA A 209 -1.87 10.24 20.63
C ALA A 209 -2.16 9.19 19.55
N VAL A 210 -1.83 9.49 18.29
CA VAL A 210 -1.96 8.54 17.17
C VAL A 210 -1.05 7.32 17.39
N ALA A 211 0.20 7.55 17.81
CA ALA A 211 1.13 6.47 18.07
C ALA A 211 0.67 5.58 19.22
N GLU A 212 0.21 6.16 20.33
CA GLU A 212 -0.32 5.43 21.49
C GLU A 212 -1.53 4.58 21.11
N GLN A 213 -2.46 5.14 20.34
CA GLN A 213 -3.65 4.44 19.86
C GLN A 213 -3.28 3.19 19.03
N VAL A 214 -2.35 3.33 18.07
CA VAL A 214 -1.87 2.20 17.27
C VAL A 214 -1.13 1.17 18.13
N LEU A 215 -0.20 1.63 18.96
CA LEU A 215 0.63 0.75 19.79
C LEU A 215 -0.18 -0.03 20.81
N THR A 216 -1.28 0.52 21.30
CA THR A 216 -2.18 -0.15 22.24
C THR A 216 -3.14 -1.11 21.54
N GLY A 217 -3.58 -0.78 20.31
CA GLY A 217 -4.52 -1.60 19.55
C GLY A 217 -3.90 -2.82 18.84
N VAL A 218 -2.63 -2.72 18.43
CA VAL A 218 -1.98 -3.76 17.62
C VAL A 218 -1.81 -5.08 18.36
N LYS A 219 -2.24 -6.15 17.70
CA LYS A 219 -2.02 -7.55 18.07
C LYS A 219 -1.51 -8.36 16.85
N PRO A 220 -1.03 -9.60 17.04
CA PRO A 220 -0.62 -10.44 15.92
C PRO A 220 -1.70 -10.54 14.83
N GLY A 221 -1.29 -10.28 13.58
CA GLY A 221 -2.15 -10.32 12.40
C GLY A 221 -2.94 -9.03 12.12
N SER A 222 -2.79 -7.98 12.94
CA SER A 222 -3.56 -6.73 12.81
C SER A 222 -3.35 -6.03 11.47
N VAL A 223 -4.43 -5.38 11.01
CA VAL A 223 -4.45 -4.42 9.91
C VAL A 223 -4.77 -3.06 10.51
N VAL A 224 -3.85 -2.11 10.37
CA VAL A 224 -3.97 -0.74 10.89
C VAL A 224 -4.39 0.18 9.76
N VAL A 225 -5.48 0.94 9.93
CA VAL A 225 -5.87 2.00 9.01
C VAL A 225 -5.24 3.34 9.42
N MET A 226 -4.57 3.97 8.46
CA MET A 226 -3.96 5.30 8.52
C MET A 226 -4.21 5.99 7.18
N HIS A 227 -3.77 7.23 7.01
CA HIS A 227 -4.02 8.01 5.80
C HIS A 227 -2.71 8.64 5.26
N CYS A 228 -2.62 8.75 3.94
CA CYS A 228 -1.53 9.40 3.21
C CYS A 228 -1.91 10.80 2.72
N THR A 229 -3.10 11.30 3.08
CA THR A 229 -3.63 12.58 2.64
C THR A 229 -3.13 13.70 3.56
N ARG A 230 -2.18 14.54 3.12
CA ARG A 230 -1.49 15.52 3.99
C ARG A 230 -2.43 16.50 4.70
N SER A 231 -3.42 17.02 3.98
CA SER A 231 -4.39 17.97 4.53
C SER A 231 -5.34 17.32 5.53
N ALA A 232 -5.65 16.03 5.35
CA ALA A 232 -6.57 15.29 6.20
C ALA A 232 -5.85 14.52 7.33
N ALA A 233 -4.56 14.22 7.23
CA ALA A 233 -3.81 13.48 8.24
C ALA A 233 -2.38 14.03 8.37
N PRO A 234 -2.24 15.26 8.89
CA PRO A 234 -0.96 15.99 8.82
C PRO A 234 0.14 15.40 9.70
N VAL A 235 -0.22 14.62 10.72
CA VAL A 235 0.71 14.09 11.72
C VAL A 235 1.07 12.61 11.52
N THR A 236 0.55 11.95 10.48
CA THR A 236 0.74 10.51 10.25
C THR A 236 2.22 10.15 10.09
N GLU A 237 2.99 10.98 9.40
CA GLU A 237 4.44 10.77 9.21
C GLU A 237 5.20 10.75 10.55
N GLU A 238 4.92 11.72 11.41
CA GLU A 238 5.53 11.84 12.73
C GLU A 238 5.14 10.67 13.65
N ALA A 239 3.87 10.25 13.58
CA ALA A 239 3.41 9.06 14.31
C ALA A 239 4.12 7.79 13.83
N ILE A 240 4.33 7.61 12.51
CA ILE A 240 5.04 6.46 11.96
C ILE A 240 6.48 6.36 12.47
N ARG A 241 7.18 7.49 12.63
CA ARG A 241 8.52 7.52 13.22
C ARG A 241 8.57 6.99 14.66
N LYS A 242 7.44 7.01 15.38
CA LYS A 242 7.30 6.49 16.74
C LYS A 242 6.80 5.04 16.75
N ILE A 243 5.79 4.74 15.95
CA ILE A 243 5.14 3.42 15.86
C ILE A 243 6.12 2.34 15.42
N VAL A 244 6.85 2.59 14.33
CA VAL A 244 7.70 1.59 13.67
C VAL A 244 8.80 1.03 14.58
N PRO A 245 9.66 1.86 15.21
CA PRO A 245 10.71 1.35 16.10
C PRO A 245 10.13 0.63 17.31
N GLU A 246 9.03 1.11 17.88
CA GLU A 246 8.42 0.51 19.07
C GLU A 246 7.79 -0.86 18.77
N LEU A 247 7.06 -1.00 17.65
CA LEU A 247 6.54 -2.31 17.24
C LEU A 247 7.66 -3.31 16.93
N ARG A 248 8.76 -2.87 16.30
CA ARG A 248 9.96 -3.71 16.11
C ARG A 248 10.54 -4.17 17.44
N LYS A 249 10.65 -3.27 18.43
CA LYS A 249 11.11 -3.61 19.79
C LYS A 249 10.21 -4.63 20.47
N ARG A 250 8.90 -4.59 20.21
CA ARG A 250 7.92 -5.58 20.68
C ARG A 250 7.95 -6.91 19.91
N GLY A 251 8.81 -7.03 18.90
CA GLY A 251 9.02 -8.21 18.08
C GLY A 251 8.09 -8.32 16.87
N TYR A 252 7.43 -7.23 16.47
CA TYR A 252 6.60 -7.25 15.26
C TYR A 252 7.42 -7.12 13.98
N ARG A 253 6.98 -7.84 12.95
CA ARG A 253 7.40 -7.65 11.56
C ARG A 253 6.28 -6.96 10.79
N PHE A 254 6.65 -6.00 9.95
CA PHE A 254 5.73 -5.34 9.03
C PHE A 254 5.60 -6.16 7.76
N VAL A 255 4.36 -6.31 7.29
CA VAL A 255 4.01 -7.06 6.09
C VAL A 255 2.94 -6.32 5.29
N LYS A 256 2.79 -6.66 4.02
CA LYS A 256 1.65 -6.20 3.20
C LYS A 256 0.38 -6.97 3.55
N VAL A 257 -0.79 -6.43 3.18
CA VAL A 257 -2.07 -7.13 3.35
C VAL A 257 -2.09 -8.46 2.61
N SER A 258 -1.51 -8.51 1.40
CA SER A 258 -1.41 -9.76 0.64
C SER A 258 -0.68 -10.88 1.38
N GLU A 259 0.34 -10.55 2.17
CA GLU A 259 1.07 -11.51 3.01
C GLU A 259 0.26 -11.96 4.23
N LEU A 260 -0.67 -11.13 4.74
CA LEU A 260 -1.59 -11.56 5.80
C LEU A 260 -2.71 -12.47 5.27
N ILE A 261 -3.21 -12.21 4.06
CA ILE A 261 -4.27 -13.02 3.43
C ILE A 261 -3.72 -14.36 2.90
N GLY A 262 -2.47 -14.39 2.44
CA GLY A 262 -1.85 -15.58 1.86
C GLY A 262 -1.34 -16.62 2.85
N LYS A 263 -1.46 -16.36 4.15
CA LYS A 263 -1.12 -17.30 5.22
C LYS A 263 -2.29 -18.20 5.56
#